data_AF-A0AAW9BBI6-F1
#
_entry.id   AF-A0AAW9BBI6-F1
#
_cell.length_a   1.000
_cell.length_b   1.000
_cell.length_c   1.000
_cell.angle_alpha   90.00
_cell.angle_beta   90.00
_cell.angle_gamma   90.00
#
_symmetry.space_group_name_H-M   'P 1'
#
loop_
_entity.id
_entity.type
_entity.pdbx_description
1 polymer ?
#
loop_
_entity_poly.entity_id
_entity_poly.type
_entity_poly.pdbx_seq_one_letter_code
_entity_poly.pdbx_strand_id
1 'polypeptide(L)'
;MSNLSVSKSNCLVDASYKLNAQAQKLVLACLAKLDSRSEIPKEVRLSASEFSELMCIDMKNAHREMYKAADALFKSSIVLRDEQEEVELYWIQKKAKKLKGEGVITLTWSDDVLKYISQLQSRFTKYKLRNIANLQSAHSIRLYELLMRFNSTGERGIHLEDFK
;
A
#
# COMPACT_ATOMS: atom_id res chain seq x y z
N MET A 1 19.80 1.80 3.69
CA MET A 1 18.44 1.81 3.14
C MET A 1 18.39 0.98 1.87
N SER A 2 17.65 -0.12 1.90
CA SER A 2 17.45 -0.99 0.75
C SER A 2 16.77 -0.25 -0.42
N ASN A 3 17.29 -0.43 -1.64
CA ASN A 3 16.81 0.21 -2.88
C ASN A 3 15.50 -0.38 -3.43
N LEU A 4 14.59 -0.75 -2.53
CA LEU A 4 13.35 -1.45 -2.84
C LEU A 4 12.39 -0.58 -3.64
N SER A 5 11.67 -1.23 -4.54
CA SER A 5 10.63 -0.64 -5.35
C SER A 5 9.30 -1.32 -5.06
N VAL A 6 8.23 -0.55 -5.11
CA VAL A 6 6.86 -1.06 -5.06
C VAL A 6 6.24 -0.87 -6.44
N SER A 7 5.42 -1.83 -6.85
CA SER A 7 4.58 -1.74 -8.03
C SER A 7 3.11 -1.87 -7.62
N LYS A 8 2.23 -1.07 -8.24
CA LYS A 8 0.77 -1.19 -8.10
C LYS A 8 0.13 -1.07 -9.47
N SER A 9 -0.97 -1.78 -9.72
CA SER A 9 -1.77 -1.53 -10.93
C SER A 9 -2.25 -0.08 -10.96
N ASN A 10 -2.38 0.49 -12.15
CA ASN A 10 -2.85 1.87 -12.31
C ASN A 10 -4.28 2.04 -11.81
N CYS A 11 -5.14 1.02 -11.97
CA CYS A 11 -6.48 1.00 -11.39
C CYS A 11 -6.44 1.22 -9.88
N LEU A 12 -5.56 0.52 -9.16
CA LEU A 12 -5.39 0.73 -7.72
C LEU A 12 -4.76 2.09 -7.39
N VAL A 13 -3.85 2.61 -8.23
CA VAL A 13 -3.28 3.95 -8.03
C VAL A 13 -4.35 5.05 -8.20
N ASP A 14 -5.31 4.87 -9.09
CA ASP A 14 -6.40 5.83 -9.33
C ASP A 14 -7.59 5.65 -8.38
N ALA A 15 -7.70 4.48 -7.76
CA ALA A 15 -8.78 4.14 -6.86
C ALA A 15 -8.97 5.18 -5.74
N SER A 16 -10.21 5.37 -5.34
CA SER A 16 -10.54 6.19 -4.18
C SER A 16 -10.44 5.34 -2.92
N TYR A 17 -9.56 5.73 -2.00
CA TYR A 17 -9.50 5.11 -0.68
C TYR A 17 -8.98 6.06 0.38
N LYS A 18 -9.61 5.98 1.56
CA LYS A 18 -9.18 6.70 2.75
C LYS A 18 -8.39 5.75 3.65
N LEU A 19 -7.11 5.64 3.35
CA LEU A 19 -6.13 5.03 4.23
C LEU A 19 -5.32 6.13 4.92
N ASN A 20 -5.17 6.05 6.24
CA ASN A 20 -4.21 6.91 6.92
C ASN A 20 -2.77 6.59 6.49
N ALA A 21 -1.84 7.51 6.72
CA ALA A 21 -0.46 7.38 6.24
C ALA A 21 0.21 6.08 6.71
N GLN A 22 -0.07 5.66 7.95
CA GLN A 22 0.54 4.45 8.51
C GLN A 22 0.02 3.17 7.85
N ALA A 23 -1.28 3.08 7.58
CA ALA A 23 -1.87 1.95 6.88
C ALA A 23 -1.40 1.89 5.41
N GLN A 24 -1.24 3.04 4.74
CA GLN A 24 -0.62 3.09 3.41
C GLN A 24 0.83 2.58 3.46
N LYS A 25 1.63 3.08 4.40
CA LYS A 25 3.00 2.64 4.63
C LYS A 25 3.10 1.14 4.90
N LEU A 26 2.18 0.58 5.67
CA LEU A 26 2.11 -0.86 5.94
C LEU A 26 1.89 -1.67 4.66
N VAL A 27 0.90 -1.30 3.83
CA VAL A 27 0.67 -1.96 2.53
C VAL A 27 1.93 -1.91 1.68
N LEU A 28 2.55 -0.74 1.56
CA LEU A 28 3.76 -0.55 0.75
C LEU A 28 4.95 -1.34 1.27
N ALA A 29 5.12 -1.44 2.59
CA ALA A 29 6.15 -2.25 3.22
C ALA A 29 6.01 -3.73 2.85
N CYS A 30 4.77 -4.26 2.89
CA CYS A 30 4.49 -5.63 2.50
C CYS A 30 4.73 -5.86 1.01
N LEU A 31 4.26 -4.96 0.14
CA LEU A 31 4.45 -5.09 -1.32
C LEU A 31 5.91 -4.97 -1.74
N ALA A 32 6.71 -4.14 -1.07
CA ALA A 32 8.13 -3.94 -1.38
C ALA A 32 8.98 -5.20 -1.23
N LYS A 33 8.50 -6.18 -0.45
CA LYS A 33 9.17 -7.45 -0.18
C LYS A 33 8.85 -8.53 -1.22
N LEU A 34 7.89 -8.27 -2.09
CA LEU A 34 7.32 -9.26 -3.00
C LEU A 34 7.68 -8.89 -4.44
N ASP A 35 7.88 -9.91 -5.29
CA ASP A 35 7.98 -9.67 -6.72
C ASP A 35 6.58 -9.51 -7.32
N SER A 36 6.24 -8.29 -7.71
CA SER A 36 4.95 -7.96 -8.32
C SER A 36 4.71 -8.65 -9.66
N ARG A 37 5.76 -9.19 -10.32
CA ARG A 37 5.63 -9.95 -11.58
C ARG A 37 5.27 -11.41 -11.35
N SER A 38 5.54 -11.92 -10.15
CA SER A 38 5.17 -13.27 -9.73
C SER A 38 3.80 -13.27 -9.09
N GLU A 39 3.30 -14.47 -8.82
CA GLU A 39 2.11 -14.63 -7.98
C GLU A 39 2.41 -14.20 -6.54
N ILE A 40 1.71 -13.18 -6.08
CA ILE A 40 1.79 -12.72 -4.69
C ILE A 40 1.06 -13.72 -3.78
N PRO A 41 1.71 -14.20 -2.70
CA PRO A 41 1.07 -15.09 -1.76
C PRO A 41 -0.07 -14.36 -1.02
N LYS A 42 -1.15 -15.10 -0.72
CA LYS A 42 -2.31 -14.57 -0.01
C LYS A 42 -1.98 -14.11 1.41
N GLU A 43 -1.06 -14.78 2.10
CA GLU A 43 -0.56 -14.34 3.41
C GLU A 43 0.85 -13.73 3.28
N VAL A 44 1.05 -12.58 3.93
CA VAL A 44 2.36 -11.90 4.01
C VAL A 44 2.70 -11.58 5.46
N ARG A 45 3.95 -11.82 5.84
CA ARG A 45 4.48 -11.51 7.17
C ARG A 45 5.32 -10.23 7.14
N LEU A 46 5.20 -9.45 8.20
CA LEU A 46 6.05 -8.28 8.43
C LEU A 46 6.38 -8.17 9.92
N SER A 47 7.66 -8.08 10.23
CA SER A 47 8.17 -7.82 11.57
C SER A 47 8.23 -6.31 11.85
N ALA A 48 8.20 -5.96 13.14
CA ALA A 48 8.36 -4.57 13.56
C ALA A 48 9.73 -3.99 13.17
N SER A 49 10.78 -4.82 13.15
CA SER A 49 12.12 -4.39 12.72
C SER A 49 12.14 -4.05 11.23
N GLU A 50 11.51 -4.88 10.39
CA GLU A 50 11.40 -4.57 8.95
C GLU A 50 10.54 -3.33 8.73
N PHE A 51 9.43 -3.18 9.45
CA PHE A 51 8.59 -1.99 9.34
C PHE A 51 9.35 -0.71 9.76
N SER A 52 10.14 -0.80 10.84
CA SER A 52 11.04 0.27 11.29
C SER A 52 12.03 0.69 10.20
N GLU A 53 12.74 -0.28 9.63
CA GLU A 53 13.75 -0.03 8.59
C GLU A 53 13.13 0.56 7.32
N LEU A 54 12.03 -0.02 6.85
CA LEU A 54 11.40 0.36 5.59
C LEU A 54 10.71 1.73 5.67
N MET A 55 10.16 2.08 6.82
CA MET A 55 9.35 3.30 7.01
C MET A 55 10.04 4.39 7.83
N CYS A 56 11.31 4.21 8.20
CA CYS A 56 12.09 5.15 9.01
C CYS A 56 11.43 5.46 10.35
N ILE A 57 10.80 4.45 10.96
CA ILE A 57 10.14 4.58 12.26
C ILE A 57 11.12 4.16 13.33
N ASP A 58 11.24 4.93 14.42
CA ASP A 58 12.05 4.52 15.58
C ASP A 58 11.60 3.14 16.08
N MET A 59 12.55 2.21 16.21
CA MET A 59 12.30 0.83 16.62
C MET A 59 11.51 0.74 17.94
N LYS A 60 11.69 1.69 18.87
CA LYS A 60 10.93 1.76 20.14
C LYS A 60 9.42 1.90 19.91
N ASN A 61 9.03 2.50 18.79
CA ASN A 61 7.62 2.74 18.43
C ASN A 61 7.11 1.75 17.36
N ALA A 62 8.00 1.06 16.65
CA ALA A 62 7.67 0.30 15.45
C ALA A 62 6.57 -0.75 15.67
N HIS A 63 6.61 -1.50 16.77
CA HIS A 63 5.55 -2.46 17.11
C HIS A 63 4.17 -1.81 17.24
N ARG A 64 4.10 -0.73 18.03
CA ARG A 64 2.84 -0.03 18.30
C ARG A 64 2.28 0.57 17.02
N GLU A 65 3.12 1.23 16.24
CA GLU A 65 2.70 1.87 14.99
C GLU A 65 2.32 0.84 13.93
N MET A 66 3.03 -0.29 13.82
CA MET A 66 2.65 -1.40 12.94
C MET A 66 1.30 -1.99 13.31
N TYR A 67 1.02 -2.19 14.61
CA TYR A 67 -0.27 -2.73 15.05
C TYR A 67 -1.41 -1.75 14.81
N LYS A 68 -1.20 -0.46 15.06
CA LYS A 68 -2.18 0.60 14.72
C LYS A 68 -2.43 0.66 13.22
N ALA A 69 -1.38 0.56 12.41
CA ALA A 69 -1.49 0.53 10.95
C ALA A 69 -2.31 -0.68 10.48
N ALA A 70 -2.07 -1.86 11.05
CA ALA A 70 -2.82 -3.07 10.72
C ALA A 70 -4.30 -2.99 11.15
N ASP A 71 -4.58 -2.43 12.34
CA ASP A 71 -5.95 -2.23 12.82
C ASP A 71 -6.69 -1.17 11.98
N ALA A 72 -5.99 -0.14 11.48
CA ALA A 72 -6.54 0.86 10.57
C ALA A 72 -6.80 0.26 9.18
N LEU A 73 -5.85 -0.50 8.63
CA LEU A 73 -5.97 -1.17 7.34
C LEU A 73 -7.19 -2.11 7.29
N PHE A 74 -7.47 -2.83 8.37
CA PHE A 74 -8.63 -3.72 8.46
C PHE A 74 -9.97 -2.97 8.35
N LYS A 75 -10.03 -1.71 8.79
CA LYS A 75 -11.23 -0.87 8.74
C LYS A 75 -11.34 -0.06 7.44
N SER A 76 -10.35 -0.16 6.57
CA SER A 76 -10.30 0.58 5.31
C SER A 76 -10.75 -0.29 4.15
N SER A 77 -11.43 0.34 3.20
CA SER A 77 -11.81 -0.23 1.91
C SER A 77 -11.17 0.57 0.76
N ILE A 78 -11.32 0.02 -0.44
CA ILE A 78 -10.97 0.61 -1.74
C ILE A 78 -12.25 0.71 -2.52
N VAL A 79 -12.56 1.89 -3.04
CA VAL A 79 -13.67 2.08 -3.96
C VAL A 79 -13.09 2.20 -5.37
N LEU A 80 -13.42 1.21 -6.19
CA LEU A 80 -13.14 1.22 -7.62
C LEU A 80 -14.38 1.73 -8.35
N ARG A 81 -14.18 2.70 -9.23
CA ARG A 81 -15.25 3.27 -10.06
C ARG A 81 -14.86 3.14 -11.52
N ASP A 82 -15.80 2.64 -12.31
CA ASP A 82 -15.79 2.72 -13.76
C ASP A 82 -17.09 3.40 -14.23
N GLU A 83 -17.26 3.63 -15.53
CA GLU A 83 -18.42 4.33 -16.09
C GLU A 83 -19.76 3.65 -15.77
N GLN A 84 -19.75 2.35 -15.47
CA GLN A 84 -20.96 1.53 -15.28
C GLN A 84 -21.12 0.96 -13.87
N GLU A 85 -20.02 0.82 -13.12
CA GLU A 85 -20.00 0.07 -11.87
C GLU A 85 -19.16 0.78 -10.80
N GLU A 86 -19.65 0.74 -9.56
CA GLU A 86 -18.89 1.09 -8.36
C GLU A 86 -18.79 -0.16 -7.49
N VAL A 87 -17.57 -0.56 -7.14
CA VAL A 87 -17.30 -1.73 -6.30
C VAL A 87 -16.42 -1.33 -5.12
N GLU A 88 -16.90 -1.64 -3.92
CA GLU A 88 -16.14 -1.48 -2.68
C GLU A 88 -15.46 -2.80 -2.30
N LEU A 89 -14.13 -2.76 -2.14
CA LEU A 89 -13.28 -3.90 -1.83
C LEU A 89 -12.55 -3.67 -0.50
N TYR A 90 -12.32 -4.72 0.28
CA TYR A 90 -11.47 -4.63 1.46
C TYR A 90 -10.01 -4.96 1.12
N TRP A 91 -9.06 -4.32 1.82
CA TRP A 91 -7.63 -4.59 1.65
C TRP A 91 -7.23 -6.00 2.08
N ILE A 92 -7.77 -6.42 3.23
CA ILE A 92 -7.43 -7.69 3.88
C ILE A 92 -8.69 -8.44 4.26
N GLN A 93 -8.66 -9.77 4.11
CA GLN A 93 -9.81 -10.64 4.31
C GLN A 93 -10.21 -10.79 5.78
N LYS A 94 -9.24 -10.65 6.68
CA LYS A 94 -9.43 -10.78 8.13
C LYS A 94 -8.42 -9.91 8.86
N LYS A 95 -8.71 -9.59 10.11
CA LYS A 95 -7.82 -8.82 10.97
C LYS A 95 -6.44 -9.47 11.05
N ALA A 96 -5.39 -8.64 11.01
CA ALA A 96 -4.01 -9.11 11.05
C ALA A 96 -3.75 -10.00 12.28
N LYS A 97 -3.17 -11.18 12.05
CA LYS A 97 -2.73 -12.06 13.15
C LYS A 97 -1.51 -11.43 13.80
N LYS A 98 -1.56 -11.20 15.11
CA LYS A 98 -0.45 -10.65 15.90
C LYS A 98 0.26 -11.80 16.62
N LEU A 99 1.46 -12.16 16.19
CA LEU A 99 2.28 -13.19 16.82
C LEU A 99 2.95 -12.57 18.06
N LYS A 100 2.29 -12.76 19.22
CA LYS A 100 2.75 -12.22 20.50
C LYS A 100 4.13 -12.82 20.83
N GLY A 101 5.07 -11.96 21.23
CA GLY A 101 6.46 -12.35 21.54
C GLY A 101 7.43 -12.20 20.36
N GLU A 102 6.98 -12.48 19.13
CA GLU A 102 7.84 -12.39 17.94
C GLU A 102 7.87 -10.99 17.31
N GLY A 103 6.85 -10.17 17.57
CA GLY A 103 6.78 -8.84 16.97
C GLY A 103 6.46 -8.85 15.49
N VAL A 104 5.74 -9.87 15.04
CA VAL A 104 5.38 -10.10 13.65
C VAL A 104 3.86 -10.02 13.51
N ILE A 105 3.42 -9.41 12.41
CA ILE A 105 2.04 -9.54 11.93
C ILE A 105 1.99 -10.41 10.68
N THR A 106 0.88 -11.12 10.54
CA THR A 106 0.50 -11.77 9.27
C THR A 106 -0.75 -11.08 8.73
N LEU A 107 -0.63 -10.49 7.55
CA LEU A 107 -1.75 -9.99 6.76
C LEU A 107 -2.24 -11.09 5.81
N THR A 108 -3.54 -11.09 5.54
CA THR A 108 -4.15 -11.94 4.53
C THR A 108 -4.87 -11.04 3.55
N TRP A 109 -4.32 -10.88 2.35
CA TRP A 109 -4.93 -10.06 1.29
C TRP A 109 -6.31 -10.59 0.94
N SER A 110 -7.23 -9.70 0.57
CA SER A 110 -8.48 -10.12 -0.07
C SER A 110 -8.19 -10.67 -1.47
N ASP A 111 -9.06 -11.58 -1.93
CA ASP A 111 -8.94 -12.16 -3.27
C ASP A 111 -9.09 -11.09 -4.36
N ASP A 112 -9.92 -10.07 -4.11
CA ASP A 112 -10.09 -8.96 -5.05
C ASP A 112 -8.88 -8.06 -5.14
N VAL A 113 -8.21 -7.75 -4.02
CA VAL A 113 -7.01 -6.91 -4.04
C VAL A 113 -5.84 -7.62 -4.70
N LEU A 114 -5.70 -8.94 -4.54
CA LEU A 114 -4.64 -9.71 -5.20
C LEU A 114 -4.62 -9.50 -6.72
N LYS A 115 -5.78 -9.37 -7.37
CA LYS A 115 -5.92 -9.08 -8.81
C LYS A 115 -5.21 -7.79 -9.24
N TYR A 116 -5.05 -6.83 -8.32
CA TYR A 116 -4.51 -5.50 -8.58
C TYR A 116 -3.06 -5.30 -8.13
N ILE A 117 -2.46 -6.27 -7.44
CA ILE A 117 -1.09 -6.20 -6.92
C ILE A 117 -0.19 -7.34 -7.42
N SER A 118 -0.78 -8.46 -7.85
CA SER A 118 -0.10 -9.68 -8.29
C SER A 118 0.05 -9.74 -9.81
N GLN A 119 1.09 -10.42 -10.31
CA GLN A 119 1.31 -10.68 -11.74
C GLN A 119 1.16 -9.44 -12.65
N LEU A 120 1.66 -8.30 -12.20
CA LEU A 120 1.55 -7.03 -12.93
C LEU A 120 2.48 -7.03 -14.16
N GLN A 121 1.90 -7.25 -15.34
CA GLN A 121 2.62 -7.26 -16.62
C GLN A 121 2.56 -5.92 -17.36
N SER A 122 1.44 -5.21 -17.28
CA SER A 122 1.21 -3.93 -17.97
C SER A 122 0.35 -3.00 -17.12
N ARG A 123 0.31 -1.70 -17.49
CA ARG A 123 -0.51 -0.67 -16.81
C ARG A 123 -0.34 -0.65 -15.29
N PHE A 124 0.91 -0.61 -14.84
CA PHE A 124 1.25 -0.46 -13.43
C PHE A 124 2.20 0.72 -13.23
N THR A 125 2.19 1.27 -12.02
CA THR A 125 3.11 2.32 -11.59
C THR A 125 4.15 1.71 -10.66
N LYS A 126 5.43 2.01 -10.92
CA LYS A 126 6.56 1.57 -10.10
C LYS A 126 7.33 2.76 -9.55
N TYR A 127 7.64 2.74 -8.26
CA TYR A 127 8.41 3.80 -7.61
C TYR A 127 9.26 3.25 -6.46
N LYS A 128 10.22 4.06 -5.98
CA LYS A 128 11.11 3.68 -4.89
C LYS A 128 10.43 3.91 -3.54
N LEU A 129 10.44 2.89 -2.68
CA LEU A 129 9.78 2.94 -1.37
C LEU A 129 10.34 4.06 -0.49
N ARG A 130 11.66 4.30 -0.55
CA ARG A 130 12.36 5.34 0.22
C ARG A 130 11.78 6.75 0.03
N ASN A 131 11.21 7.03 -1.15
CA ASN A 131 10.63 8.34 -1.46
C ASN A 131 9.29 8.56 -0.72
N ILE A 132 8.63 7.47 -0.31
CA ILE A 132 7.41 7.49 0.48
C ILE A 132 7.69 7.47 1.99
N ALA A 133 8.77 6.79 2.42
CA ALA A 133 9.04 6.54 3.84
C ALA A 133 9.00 7.82 4.71
N ASN A 134 9.52 8.94 4.19
CA ASN A 134 9.57 10.22 4.89
C ASN A 134 8.27 11.04 4.83
N LEU A 135 7.31 10.68 3.97
CA LEU A 135 6.04 11.39 3.85
C LEU A 135 5.14 11.07 5.05
N GLN A 136 4.65 12.10 5.73
CA GLN A 136 3.84 11.93 6.95
C GLN A 136 2.33 12.00 6.69
N SER A 137 1.92 12.63 5.58
CA SER A 137 0.51 12.78 5.20
C SER A 137 0.08 11.71 4.21
N ALA A 138 -1.12 11.16 4.43
CA ALA A 138 -1.77 10.25 3.49
C ALA A 138 -1.94 10.90 2.10
N HIS A 139 -2.28 12.19 2.07
CA HIS A 139 -2.45 12.93 0.82
C HIS A 139 -1.13 13.10 0.07
N SER A 140 -0.02 13.36 0.79
CA SER A 140 1.30 13.47 0.15
C SER A 140 1.74 12.14 -0.47
N ILE A 141 1.46 11.02 0.18
CA ILE A 141 1.74 9.69 -0.37
C ILE A 141 0.91 9.46 -1.63
N ARG A 142 -0.40 9.71 -1.59
CA ARG A 142 -1.28 9.56 -2.75
C ARG A 142 -0.85 10.47 -3.91
N LEU A 143 -0.59 11.74 -3.64
CA LEU A 143 -0.11 12.68 -4.64
C LEU A 143 1.19 12.19 -5.28
N TYR A 144 2.14 11.70 -4.50
CA TYR A 144 3.37 11.12 -5.03
C TYR A 144 3.09 9.93 -5.96
N GLU A 145 2.24 8.98 -5.56
CA GLU A 145 1.86 7.84 -6.41
C GLU A 145 1.19 8.30 -7.72
N LEU A 146 0.28 9.27 -7.64
CA LEU A 146 -0.43 9.84 -8.78
C LEU A 146 0.54 10.54 -9.75
N LEU A 147 1.57 11.21 -9.26
CA LEU A 147 2.61 11.83 -10.08
C LEU A 147 3.51 10.76 -10.73
N MET A 148 3.90 9.73 -9.96
CA MET A 148 4.74 8.65 -10.48
C MET A 148 4.09 7.87 -11.62
N ARG A 149 2.76 7.78 -11.65
CA ARG A 149 2.02 7.20 -12.77
C ARG A 149 2.28 7.94 -14.10
N PHE A 150 2.50 9.24 -14.04
CA PHE A 150 2.73 10.12 -15.19
C PHE A 150 4.21 10.50 -15.34
N ASN A 151 5.12 9.76 -14.69
CA ASN A 151 6.55 10.06 -14.72
C ASN A 151 7.17 10.01 -16.13
N SER A 152 6.56 9.26 -17.07
CA SER A 152 7.00 9.23 -18.47
C SER A 152 6.52 10.42 -19.29
N THR A 153 5.33 10.96 -18.99
CA THR A 153 4.73 12.10 -19.71
C THR A 153 5.13 13.44 -19.09
N GLY A 154 5.51 13.46 -17.81
CA GLY A 154 5.98 14.64 -17.09
C GLY A 154 4.87 15.51 -16.50
N GLU A 155 3.65 15.44 -17.05
CA GLU A 155 2.50 16.21 -16.60
C GLU A 155 1.24 15.35 -16.42
N ARG A 156 0.34 15.85 -15.56
CA ARG A 156 -1.00 15.29 -15.32
C ARG A 156 -2.00 16.42 -15.08
N GLY A 157 -3.05 16.48 -15.90
CA GLY A 157 -4.24 17.26 -15.61
C GLY A 157 -5.24 16.45 -14.77
N ILE A 158 -5.83 17.06 -13.74
CA ILE A 158 -6.93 16.48 -12.95
C ILE A 158 -7.95 17.60 -12.68
N HIS A 159 -9.23 17.34 -12.88
CA HIS A 159 -10.27 18.26 -12.42
C HIS A 159 -10.34 18.25 -10.90
N LEU A 160 -10.52 19.42 -10.28
CA LEU A 160 -10.55 19.52 -8.82
C LEU A 160 -11.62 18.62 -8.18
N GLU A 161 -12.72 18.39 -8.88
CA GLU A 161 -13.83 17.52 -8.45
C GLU A 161 -13.44 16.03 -8.36
N ASP A 162 -12.45 15.63 -9.16
CA ASP A 162 -11.86 14.28 -9.21
C ASP A 162 -10.64 14.16 -8.27
N PHE A 163 -10.10 15.28 -7.80
CA PHE A 163 -9.00 15.33 -6.84
C PHE A 163 -9.53 15.23 -5.39
N LYS A 164 -9.98 14.03 -5.01
CA LYS A 164 -10.56 13.72 -3.69
C LYS A 164 -9.70 12.80 -2.83
#